data_AF-A0A0T6B814-F1
#
_entry.id   AF-A0A0T6B814-F1
#
_cell.length_a   1.000
_cell.length_b   1.000
_cell.length_c   1.000
_cell.angle_alpha   90.00
_cell.angle_beta   90.00
_cell.angle_gamma   90.00
#
_symmetry.space_group_name_H-M   'P 1'
#
loop_
_entity.id
_entity.type
_entity.pdbx_description
1 polymer ?
#
loop_
_entity_poly.entity_id
_entity_poly.type
_entity_poly.pdbx_seq_one_letter_code
_entity_poly.pdbx_strand_id
1 'polypeptide(L)'
;MNKILFLLVVFVGYTIAQNKLKVDIFYEALCPDSLNFIKYQLKPSWEQIKPAVTLNFVPFGKSVSFNDANFECHHGPRECEGNKVMSCALHRIRDPTVMVHFVSCYMNRFMKYARRNSKEFGQSCVAKAGLNWNDDIKQCYESHLGTLLQLNAEKQTNVYKLDFIPTIIYNKIFDRELHNASLYNFKGVVCSLARVNRPSTC
;
A
#
# COMPACT_ATOMS: atom_id res chain seq x y z
N MET A 1 -40.96 48.59 25.57
CA MET A 1 -39.79 47.69 25.79
C MET A 1 -39.88 46.53 24.80
N ASN A 2 -39.20 46.63 23.66
CA ASN A 2 -39.17 45.56 22.65
C ASN A 2 -38.18 44.47 23.07
N LYS A 3 -38.66 43.25 23.29
CA LYS A 3 -37.81 42.08 23.48
C LYS A 3 -37.52 41.46 22.11
N ILE A 4 -36.33 41.72 21.59
CA ILE A 4 -35.80 41.08 20.38
C ILE A 4 -35.38 39.67 20.74
N LEU A 5 -36.02 38.67 20.14
CA LEU A 5 -35.71 37.25 20.31
C LEU A 5 -34.56 36.89 19.35
N PHE A 6 -33.35 36.68 19.88
CA PHE A 6 -32.23 36.16 19.10
C PHE A 6 -32.41 34.65 18.89
N LEU A 7 -32.75 34.25 17.66
CA LEU A 7 -32.69 32.87 17.22
C LEU A 7 -31.22 32.48 17.02
N LEU A 8 -30.67 31.72 17.97
CA LEU A 8 -29.39 31.03 17.83
C LEU A 8 -29.53 29.91 16.79
N VAL A 9 -29.14 30.18 15.55
CA VAL A 9 -28.99 29.16 14.52
C VAL A 9 -27.72 28.37 14.83
N VAL A 10 -27.87 27.23 15.49
CA VAL A 10 -26.78 26.26 15.67
C VAL A 10 -26.54 25.57 14.34
N PHE A 11 -25.52 26.00 13.60
CA PHE A 11 -25.00 25.23 12.47
C PHE A 11 -24.36 23.95 13.00
N VAL A 12 -25.13 22.86 13.03
CA VAL A 12 -24.57 21.52 13.16
C VAL A 12 -23.80 21.24 11.88
N GLY A 13 -22.49 21.52 11.90
CA GLY A 13 -21.58 21.13 10.83
C GLY A 13 -21.58 19.61 10.74
N TYR A 14 -22.40 19.06 9.84
CA TYR A 14 -22.28 17.67 9.45
C TYR A 14 -20.95 17.51 8.72
N THR A 15 -19.95 16.95 9.40
CA THR A 15 -18.77 16.42 8.71
C THR A 15 -19.24 15.22 7.90
N ILE A 16 -19.52 15.44 6.61
CA ILE A 16 -19.70 14.32 5.68
C ILE A 16 -18.37 13.56 5.72
N ALA A 17 -18.37 12.36 6.31
CA ALA A 17 -17.24 11.46 6.22
C ALA A 17 -16.92 11.29 4.72
N GLN A 18 -15.77 11.83 4.29
CA GLN A 18 -15.30 11.69 2.91
C GLN A 18 -15.07 10.21 2.63
N ASN A 19 -16.06 9.54 2.04
CA ASN A 19 -15.97 8.14 1.64
C ASN A 19 -15.05 8.01 0.41
N LYS A 20 -13.74 8.09 0.63
CA LYS A 20 -12.72 7.76 -0.38
C LYS A 20 -12.83 6.29 -0.76
N LEU A 21 -12.55 5.99 -2.04
CA LEU A 21 -12.43 4.63 -2.55
C LEU A 21 -11.28 3.92 -1.83
N LYS A 22 -11.58 2.82 -1.15
CA LYS A 22 -10.53 2.00 -0.51
C LYS A 22 -9.92 1.11 -1.58
N VAL A 23 -8.60 1.15 -1.69
CA VAL A 23 -7.84 0.34 -2.65
C VAL A 23 -6.78 -0.44 -1.89
N ASP A 24 -6.95 -1.75 -1.84
CA ASP A 24 -5.94 -2.67 -1.32
C ASP A 24 -5.09 -3.19 -2.48
N ILE A 25 -3.77 -3.16 -2.32
CA ILE A 25 -2.81 -3.66 -3.29
C ILE A 25 -2.03 -4.79 -2.62
N PHE A 26 -2.24 -6.01 -3.08
CA PHE A 26 -1.51 -7.20 -2.64
C PHE A 26 -0.37 -7.43 -3.62
N TYR A 27 0.87 -7.50 -3.13
CA TYR A 27 2.05 -7.53 -3.97
C TYR A 27 3.25 -8.19 -3.29
N GLU A 28 4.32 -8.44 -4.05
CA GLU A 28 5.56 -9.06 -3.57
C GLU A 28 6.78 -8.21 -3.94
N ALA A 29 7.78 -8.16 -3.06
CA ALA A 29 8.95 -7.29 -3.23
C ALA A 29 9.82 -7.65 -4.45
N LEU A 30 9.86 -8.92 -4.88
CA LEU A 30 10.65 -9.38 -6.02
C LEU A 30 9.84 -9.78 -7.26
N CYS A 31 8.52 -9.60 -7.24
CA CYS A 31 7.65 -9.82 -8.39
C CYS A 31 7.78 -8.69 -9.43
N PRO A 32 8.20 -8.98 -10.69
CA PRO A 32 8.29 -7.98 -11.75
C PRO A 32 6.96 -7.31 -12.09
N ASP A 33 5.85 -8.05 -12.10
CA ASP A 33 4.53 -7.50 -12.40
C ASP A 33 4.05 -6.54 -11.31
N SER A 34 4.39 -6.85 -10.05
CA SER A 34 4.12 -5.97 -8.91
C SER A 34 4.87 -4.64 -9.06
N LEU A 35 6.16 -4.73 -9.39
CA LEU A 35 6.96 -3.53 -9.67
C LEU A 35 6.40 -2.74 -10.86
N ASN A 36 5.99 -3.41 -11.93
CA ASN A 36 5.44 -2.77 -13.12
C ASN A 36 4.16 -2.00 -12.81
N PHE A 37 3.21 -2.61 -12.09
CA PHE A 37 1.99 -1.91 -11.63
C PHE A 37 2.34 -0.68 -10.79
N ILE A 38 3.20 -0.83 -9.79
CA ILE A 38 3.55 0.26 -8.88
C ILE A 38 4.24 1.41 -9.64
N LYS A 39 5.19 1.07 -10.52
CA LYS A 39 6.03 2.04 -11.23
C LYS A 39 5.30 2.74 -12.37
N TYR A 40 4.46 2.03 -13.12
CA TYR A 40 3.87 2.52 -14.36
C TYR A 40 2.37 2.82 -14.28
N GLN A 41 1.65 2.24 -13.33
CA GLN A 41 0.22 2.51 -13.12
C GLN A 41 -0.01 3.42 -11.91
N LEU A 42 0.42 2.98 -10.72
CA LEU A 42 0.11 3.68 -9.46
C LEU A 42 0.87 5.00 -9.30
N LYS A 43 2.20 4.96 -9.28
CA LYS A 43 3.03 6.14 -9.01
C LYS A 43 2.75 7.33 -9.94
N PRO A 44 2.67 7.18 -11.28
CA PRO A 44 2.44 8.32 -12.17
C PRO A 44 1.01 8.88 -12.08
N SER A 45 0.03 8.08 -11.67
CA SER A 45 -1.35 8.54 -11.50
C SER A 45 -1.65 9.11 -10.11
N TRP A 46 -0.79 8.85 -9.12
CA TRP A 46 -1.06 9.12 -7.71
C TRP A 46 -1.50 10.55 -7.40
N GLU A 47 -0.76 11.56 -7.89
CA GLU A 47 -1.08 12.97 -7.64
C GLU A 47 -2.48 13.36 -8.10
N GLN A 48 -2.95 12.70 -9.16
CA GLN A 48 -4.26 12.93 -9.74
C GLN A 48 -5.38 12.24 -8.95
N ILE A 49 -5.13 11.04 -8.43
CA ILE A 49 -6.17 10.22 -7.78
C ILE A 49 -6.19 10.29 -6.25
N LYS A 50 -5.12 10.78 -5.60
CA LYS A 50 -4.99 10.83 -4.13
C LYS A 50 -6.14 11.53 -3.37
N PRO A 51 -6.88 12.52 -3.93
CA PRO A 51 -8.04 13.07 -3.24
C PRO A 51 -9.18 12.05 -3.06
N ALA A 52 -9.27 11.06 -3.95
CA ALA A 52 -10.37 10.10 -4.02
C ALA A 52 -10.04 8.72 -3.43
N VAL A 53 -8.77 8.44 -3.11
CA VAL A 53 -8.31 7.09 -2.75
C VAL A 53 -7.76 7.04 -1.33
N THR A 54 -8.09 5.97 -0.62
CA THR A 54 -7.36 5.49 0.56
C THR A 54 -6.63 4.21 0.18
N LEU A 55 -5.30 4.24 0.19
CA LEU A 55 -4.45 3.09 -0.15
C LEU A 55 -4.16 2.22 1.06
N ASN A 56 -4.10 0.91 0.82
CA ASN A 56 -3.51 -0.06 1.72
C ASN A 56 -2.56 -0.97 0.92
N PHE A 57 -1.31 -1.05 1.36
CA PHE A 57 -0.28 -1.87 0.73
C PHE A 57 -0.07 -3.13 1.56
N VAL A 58 -0.17 -4.30 0.92
CA VAL A 58 0.01 -5.61 1.56
C VAL A 58 1.18 -6.36 0.88
N PRO A 59 2.44 -6.11 1.30
CA PRO A 59 3.62 -6.81 0.80
C PRO A 59 3.72 -8.21 1.42
N PHE A 60 3.17 -9.20 0.72
CA PHE A 60 3.16 -10.60 1.14
C PHE A 60 2.95 -11.50 -0.08
N GLY A 61 1.90 -11.22 -0.84
CA GLY A 61 1.56 -11.96 -2.05
C GLY A 61 1.26 -13.42 -1.78
N LYS A 62 1.95 -14.32 -2.48
CA LYS A 62 1.74 -15.77 -2.40
C LYS A 62 2.63 -16.47 -1.38
N SER A 63 3.28 -15.70 -0.50
CA SER A 63 4.02 -16.26 0.63
C SER A 63 3.10 -17.09 1.54
N VAL A 64 3.70 -17.98 2.33
CA VAL A 64 3.00 -18.73 3.38
C VAL A 64 3.83 -18.71 4.66
N SER A 65 3.17 -18.62 5.82
CA SER A 65 3.87 -18.80 7.08
C SER A 65 3.97 -20.27 7.48
N PHE A 66 4.99 -20.58 8.27
CA PHE A 66 5.14 -21.86 8.94
C PHE A 66 5.77 -21.67 10.32
N ASN A 67 5.37 -22.53 11.26
CA ASN A 67 5.77 -22.46 12.67
C ASN A 67 5.56 -21.06 13.30
N ASP A 68 4.50 -20.35 12.88
CA ASP A 68 4.07 -19.03 13.36
C ASP A 68 5.12 -17.90 13.36
N ALA A 69 6.29 -18.10 12.75
CA ALA A 69 7.39 -17.15 12.82
C ALA A 69 8.27 -17.11 11.56
N ASN A 70 8.14 -18.10 10.68
CA ASN A 70 8.91 -18.20 9.45
C ASN A 70 8.00 -18.08 8.23
N PHE A 71 8.59 -17.67 7.11
CA PHE A 71 7.87 -17.41 5.87
C PHE A 71 8.59 -18.05 4.70
N GLU A 72 7.83 -18.72 3.84
CA GLU A 72 8.28 -19.19 2.55
C GLU A 72 7.70 -18.26 1.47
N CYS A 73 8.54 -17.79 0.55
CA CYS A 73 8.15 -16.83 -0.48
C CYS A 73 8.46 -17.37 -1.87
N HIS A 74 7.64 -16.96 -2.84
CA HIS A 74 7.67 -17.47 -4.21
C HIS A 74 9.04 -17.26 -4.89
N HIS A 75 9.68 -16.11 -4.66
CA HIS A 75 11.00 -15.79 -5.22
C HIS A 75 12.14 -16.02 -4.20
N GLY A 76 11.92 -16.90 -3.22
CA GLY A 76 12.92 -17.33 -2.24
C GLY A 76 13.12 -16.37 -1.06
N PRO A 77 14.09 -16.66 -0.17
CA PRO A 77 14.21 -15.98 1.12
C PRO A 77 14.36 -14.46 1.02
N ARG A 78 15.10 -13.96 0.03
CA ARG A 78 15.29 -12.52 -0.19
C ARG A 78 13.97 -11.77 -0.38
N GLU A 79 12.97 -12.40 -1.01
CA GLU A 79 11.65 -11.80 -1.13
C GLU A 79 10.98 -11.65 0.23
N CYS A 80 11.05 -12.67 1.10
CA CYS A 80 10.51 -12.59 2.45
C CYS A 80 11.15 -11.46 3.24
N GLU A 81 12.47 -11.30 3.11
CA GLU A 81 13.16 -10.22 3.80
C GLU A 81 12.69 -8.84 3.27
N GLY A 82 12.55 -8.70 1.95
CA GLY A 82 12.05 -7.49 1.31
C GLY A 82 10.61 -7.16 1.71
N ASN A 83 9.72 -8.15 1.70
CA ASN A 83 8.33 -8.02 2.14
C ASN A 83 8.26 -7.50 3.59
N LYS A 84 9.07 -8.09 4.49
CA LYS A 84 9.13 -7.69 5.91
C LYS A 84 9.65 -6.26 6.09
N VAL A 85 10.70 -5.85 5.36
CA VAL A 85 11.20 -4.46 5.38
C VAL A 85 10.12 -3.49 4.91
N MET A 86 9.42 -3.81 3.81
CA MET A 86 8.34 -2.96 3.31
C MET A 86 7.20 -2.84 4.31
N SER A 87 6.78 -3.93 4.96
CA SER A 87 5.81 -3.90 6.06
C SER A 87 6.25 -2.98 7.20
N CYS A 88 7.51 -3.07 7.65
CA CYS A 88 8.03 -2.21 8.71
C CYS A 88 8.03 -0.72 8.33
N ALA A 89 8.45 -0.38 7.12
CA ALA A 89 8.40 0.99 6.63
C ALA A 89 6.95 1.51 6.52
N LEU A 90 6.05 0.72 5.94
CA LEU A 90 4.63 1.08 5.78
C LEU A 90 3.90 1.21 7.12
N HIS A 91 4.35 0.50 8.15
CA HIS A 91 3.83 0.68 9.51
C HIS A 91 4.20 2.05 10.12
N ARG A 92 5.32 2.65 9.70
CA ARG A 92 5.82 3.93 10.21
C ARG A 92 5.35 5.13 9.39
N ILE A 93 5.30 5.00 8.07
CA ILE A 93 4.90 6.09 7.17
C ILE A 93 3.41 6.40 7.39
N ARG A 94 3.06 7.68 7.46
CA ARG A 94 1.66 8.14 7.58
C ARG A 94 1.14 8.81 6.31
N ASP A 95 2.02 9.51 5.59
CA ASP A 95 1.67 10.17 4.34
C ASP A 95 1.55 9.15 3.19
N PRO A 96 0.37 8.99 2.55
CA PRO A 96 0.19 8.04 1.47
C PRO A 96 1.05 8.32 0.23
N THR A 97 1.39 9.59 -0.03
CA THR A 97 2.33 9.99 -1.09
C THR A 97 3.71 9.44 -0.77
N VAL A 98 4.19 9.62 0.47
CA VAL A 98 5.46 9.04 0.90
C VAL A 98 5.43 7.51 0.80
N MET A 99 4.32 6.84 1.11
CA MET A 99 4.17 5.39 0.90
C MET A 99 4.37 5.00 -0.56
N VAL A 100 3.66 5.64 -1.50
CA VAL A 100 3.77 5.35 -2.95
C VAL A 100 5.21 5.55 -3.44
N HIS A 101 5.85 6.65 -3.04
CA HIS A 101 7.23 6.93 -3.41
C HIS A 101 8.22 5.92 -2.81
N PHE A 102 8.03 5.55 -1.53
CA PHE A 102 8.84 4.54 -0.85
C PHE A 102 8.72 3.17 -1.55
N VAL A 103 7.51 2.67 -1.73
CA VAL A 103 7.24 1.35 -2.32
C VAL A 103 7.87 1.25 -3.72
N SER A 104 7.66 2.27 -4.56
CA SER A 104 8.24 2.32 -5.91
C SER A 104 9.77 2.38 -5.90
N CYS A 105 10.36 3.22 -5.03
CA CYS A 105 11.81 3.31 -4.88
C CYS A 105 12.39 1.97 -4.42
N TYR A 106 11.82 1.42 -3.36
CA TYR A 106 12.30 0.23 -2.68
C TYR A 106 12.30 -0.96 -3.64
N MET A 107 11.17 -1.30 -4.25
CA MET A 107 11.09 -2.44 -5.17
C MET A 107 12.04 -2.31 -6.36
N ASN A 108 12.14 -1.12 -6.96
CA ASN A 108 13.01 -0.90 -8.10
C ASN A 108 14.50 -1.09 -7.74
N ARG A 109 14.93 -0.64 -6.56
CA ARG A 109 16.31 -0.87 -6.09
C ARG A 109 16.50 -2.31 -5.64
N PHE A 110 15.62 -2.80 -4.78
CA PHE A 110 15.71 -4.12 -4.16
C PHE A 110 15.81 -5.22 -5.22
N MET A 111 14.95 -5.20 -6.24
CA MET A 111 15.00 -6.15 -7.35
C MET A 111 16.31 -6.09 -8.14
N LYS A 112 16.90 -4.90 -8.32
CA LYS A 112 18.19 -4.72 -9.02
C LYS A 112 19.36 -5.30 -8.22
N TYR A 113 19.33 -5.19 -6.89
CA TYR A 113 20.45 -5.52 -6.01
C TYR A 113 20.36 -6.90 -5.36
N ALA A 114 19.15 -7.42 -5.11
CA ALA A 114 18.92 -8.76 -4.58
C ALA A 114 19.51 -9.83 -5.51
N ARG A 115 19.41 -9.63 -6.83
CA ARG A 115 20.02 -10.50 -7.86
C ARG A 115 21.55 -10.48 -7.87
N ARG A 116 22.19 -9.53 -7.18
CA ARG A 116 23.64 -9.32 -7.18
C ARG A 116 24.30 -9.63 -5.83
N ASN A 117 23.58 -10.24 -4.89
CA ASN A 117 24.05 -10.48 -3.52
C ASN A 117 24.65 -9.23 -2.84
N SER A 118 24.07 -8.07 -3.14
CA SER A 118 24.55 -6.79 -2.61
C SER A 118 24.21 -6.61 -1.12
N LYS A 119 24.98 -5.75 -0.44
CA LYS A 119 24.65 -5.22 0.90
C LYS A 119 23.53 -4.15 0.88
N GLU A 120 23.16 -3.65 -0.29
CA GLU A 120 22.03 -2.71 -0.43
C GLU A 120 20.71 -3.47 -0.19
N PHE A 121 19.95 -2.98 0.79
CA PHE A 121 18.67 -3.51 1.23
C PHE A 121 17.55 -2.47 1.17
N GLY A 122 17.78 -1.39 0.42
CA GLY A 122 16.85 -0.27 0.26
C GLY A 122 17.08 0.90 1.22
N GLN A 123 18.23 0.96 1.91
CA GLN A 123 18.57 2.00 2.88
C GLN A 123 18.36 3.41 2.32
N SER A 124 18.76 3.63 1.06
CA SER A 124 18.57 4.92 0.39
C SER A 124 17.10 5.30 0.16
N CYS A 125 16.21 4.33 -0.03
CA CYS A 125 14.77 4.58 -0.15
C CYS A 125 14.11 4.82 1.21
N VAL A 126 14.60 4.15 2.26
CA VAL A 126 14.20 4.39 3.65
C VAL A 126 14.54 5.82 4.06
N ALA A 127 15.77 6.28 3.78
CA ALA A 127 16.18 7.66 4.04
C ALA A 127 15.32 8.68 3.29
N LYS A 128 14.98 8.42 2.01
CA LYS A 128 14.08 9.28 1.21
C LYS A 128 12.66 9.33 1.75
N ALA A 129 12.22 8.31 2.49
CA ALA A 129 10.93 8.29 3.18
C ALA A 129 10.96 9.02 4.52
N GLY A 130 12.09 9.62 4.90
CA GLY A 130 12.28 10.30 6.19
C GLY A 130 12.44 9.34 7.37
N LEU A 131 12.79 8.08 7.11
CA LEU A 131 13.00 7.05 8.13
C LEU A 131 14.49 6.77 8.35
N ASN A 132 14.83 6.29 9.55
CA ASN A 132 16.15 5.78 9.89
C ASN A 132 16.21 4.26 9.67
N TRP A 133 17.26 3.77 9.03
CA TRP A 133 17.41 2.33 8.78
C TRP A 133 17.47 1.50 10.07
N ASN A 134 18.28 1.89 11.04
CA ASN A 134 18.47 1.09 12.25
C ASN A 134 17.23 1.18 13.16
N ASP A 135 16.77 2.40 13.41
CA ASP A 135 15.74 2.66 14.43
C ASP A 135 14.34 2.31 13.94
N ASP A 136 14.01 2.59 12.67
CA ASP A 136 12.65 2.36 12.16
C ASP A 136 12.51 1.01 11.46
N ILE A 137 13.55 0.53 10.78
CA ILE A 137 13.46 -0.65 9.93
C ILE A 137 14.09 -1.87 10.59
N LYS A 138 15.39 -1.83 10.92
CA LYS A 138 16.12 -2.98 11.45
C LYS A 138 15.51 -3.47 12.76
N GLN A 139 15.22 -2.56 13.70
CA GLN A 139 14.57 -2.92 14.96
C GLN A 139 13.21 -3.60 14.74
N CYS A 140 12.38 -3.07 13.83
CA CYS A 140 11.10 -3.69 13.50
C CYS A 140 11.31 -5.07 12.85
N TYR A 141 12.21 -5.16 11.88
CA TYR A 141 12.52 -6.37 11.12
C TYR A 141 13.00 -7.52 12.02
N GLU A 142 13.84 -7.24 13.00
CA GLU A 142 14.40 -8.24 13.93
C GLU A 142 13.47 -8.56 15.10
N SER A 143 12.40 -7.78 15.29
CA SER A 143 11.47 -7.96 16.41
C SER A 143 10.24 -8.79 16.06
N HIS A 144 9.50 -9.17 17.11
CA HIS A 144 8.18 -9.80 16.99
C HIS A 144 7.19 -8.92 16.21
N LEU A 145 7.30 -7.59 16.28
CA LEU A 145 6.45 -6.68 15.51
C LEU A 145 6.55 -6.95 14.00
N GLY A 146 7.76 -7.10 13.47
CA GLY A 146 7.94 -7.38 12.05
C GLY A 146 7.31 -8.72 11.64
N THR A 147 7.37 -9.73 12.51
CA THR A 147 6.71 -11.03 12.28
C THR A 147 5.18 -10.88 12.30
N LEU A 148 4.62 -10.17 13.28
CA LEU A 148 3.18 -9.89 13.35
C LEU A 148 2.67 -9.12 12.13
N LEU A 149 3.46 -8.18 11.60
CA LEU A 149 3.08 -7.45 10.39
C LEU A 149 2.96 -8.37 9.18
N GLN A 150 3.84 -9.35 9.04
CA GLN A 150 3.79 -10.34 7.96
C GLN A 150 2.65 -11.35 8.16
N LEU A 151 2.41 -11.85 9.38
CA LEU A 151 1.24 -12.69 9.69
C LEU A 151 -0.09 -11.96 9.44
N ASN A 152 -0.16 -10.66 9.73
CA ASN A 152 -1.33 -9.85 9.42
C ASN A 152 -1.48 -9.61 7.91
N ALA A 153 -0.37 -9.50 7.17
CA ALA A 153 -0.39 -9.42 5.71
C ALA A 153 -0.88 -10.74 5.08
N GLU A 154 -0.44 -11.88 5.61
CA GLU A 154 -0.95 -13.21 5.26
C GLU A 154 -2.45 -13.32 5.51
N LYS A 155 -2.90 -12.97 6.71
CA LYS A 155 -4.32 -13.00 7.08
C LYS A 155 -5.16 -12.17 6.11
N GLN A 156 -4.71 -10.98 5.74
CA GLN A 156 -5.40 -10.15 4.76
C GLN A 156 -5.42 -10.79 3.36
N THR A 157 -4.33 -11.43 2.96
CA THR A 157 -4.19 -12.05 1.65
C THR A 157 -5.07 -13.30 1.52
N ASN A 158 -5.11 -14.15 2.56
CA ASN A 158 -5.85 -15.41 2.58
C ASN A 158 -7.37 -15.25 2.50
N VAL A 159 -7.90 -14.05 2.77
CA VAL A 159 -9.33 -13.73 2.56
C VAL A 159 -9.74 -13.93 1.09
N TYR A 160 -8.85 -13.67 0.14
CA TYR A 160 -9.22 -13.56 -1.28
C TYR A 160 -8.76 -14.71 -2.17
N LYS A 161 -7.98 -15.68 -1.64
CA LYS A 161 -7.44 -16.83 -2.39
C LYS A 161 -6.82 -16.42 -3.74
N LEU A 162 -5.80 -15.55 -3.69
CA LEU A 162 -5.22 -14.89 -4.86
C LEU A 162 -4.52 -15.88 -5.81
N ASP A 163 -4.86 -15.83 -7.10
CA ASP A 163 -4.23 -16.61 -8.18
C ASP A 163 -3.10 -15.84 -8.89
N PHE A 164 -3.05 -14.52 -8.75
CA PHE A 164 -2.10 -13.62 -9.40
C PHE A 164 -1.65 -12.47 -8.48
N ILE A 165 -0.44 -11.95 -8.70
CA ILE A 165 0.14 -10.81 -7.97
C ILE A 165 0.80 -9.87 -9.00
N PRO A 166 0.54 -8.55 -8.96
CA PRO A 166 -0.23 -7.84 -7.94
C PRO A 166 -1.73 -8.05 -8.11
N THR A 167 -2.46 -8.10 -6.98
CA THR A 167 -3.94 -8.05 -7.00
C THR A 167 -4.42 -6.72 -6.45
N ILE A 168 -5.38 -6.10 -7.14
CA ILE A 168 -5.98 -4.82 -6.77
C ILE A 168 -7.43 -5.09 -6.35
N ILE A 169 -7.79 -4.63 -5.15
CA ILE A 169 -9.13 -4.84 -4.56
C ILE A 169 -9.74 -3.50 -4.19
N TYR A 170 -11.00 -3.32 -4.57
CA TYR A 170 -11.75 -2.09 -4.35
C TYR A 170 -12.81 -2.29 -3.29
N ASN A 171 -12.82 -1.45 -2.25
CA ASN A 171 -13.79 -1.52 -1.15
C ASN A 171 -13.94 -2.94 -0.55
N LYS A 172 -12.84 -3.69 -0.43
CA LYS A 172 -12.80 -5.07 0.07
C LYS A 172 -13.56 -6.10 -0.77
N ILE A 173 -13.88 -5.78 -2.02
CA ILE A 173 -14.52 -6.68 -2.99
C ILE A 173 -13.53 -6.94 -4.11
N PHE A 174 -13.16 -8.20 -4.31
CA PHE A 174 -12.38 -8.61 -5.47
C PHE A 174 -13.31 -8.72 -6.67
N ASP A 175 -12.98 -7.97 -7.71
CA ASP A 175 -13.64 -8.02 -9.01
C ASP A 175 -12.55 -8.23 -10.06
N ARG A 176 -12.66 -9.33 -10.81
CA ARG A 176 -11.64 -9.76 -11.76
C ARG A 176 -11.50 -8.77 -12.93
N GLU A 177 -12.60 -8.17 -13.39
CA GLU A 177 -12.57 -7.22 -14.50
C GLU A 177 -11.91 -5.91 -14.08
N LEU A 178 -12.29 -5.37 -12.92
CA LEU A 178 -11.68 -4.17 -12.36
C LEU A 178 -10.19 -4.38 -12.06
N HIS A 179 -9.83 -5.55 -11.51
CA HIS A 179 -8.43 -5.92 -11.30
C HIS A 179 -7.64 -5.95 -12.62
N ASN A 180 -8.13 -6.66 -13.63
CA ASN A 180 -7.44 -6.77 -14.92
C ASN A 180 -7.31 -5.40 -15.59
N ALA A 181 -8.38 -4.60 -15.61
CA ALA A 181 -8.35 -3.24 -16.15
C ALA A 181 -7.34 -2.34 -15.44
N SER A 182 -7.14 -2.55 -14.13
CA SER A 182 -6.18 -1.78 -13.31
C SER A 182 -4.73 -2.01 -13.70
N LEU A 183 -4.39 -3.19 -14.25
CA LEU A 183 -3.04 -3.49 -14.71
C LEU A 183 -2.66 -2.64 -15.94
N TYR A 184 -3.65 -2.16 -16.70
CA TYR A 184 -3.45 -1.37 -17.92
C TYR A 184 -3.79 0.11 -17.76
N ASN A 185 -4.86 0.43 -17.02
CA ASN A 185 -5.35 1.80 -16.81
C ASN A 185 -5.92 1.98 -15.39
N PHE A 186 -5.05 1.90 -14.39
CA PHE A 186 -5.45 2.05 -12.98
C PHE A 186 -6.19 3.37 -12.70
N LYS A 187 -5.69 4.48 -13.25
CA LYS A 187 -6.34 5.79 -13.10
C LYS A 187 -7.79 5.73 -13.61
N GLY A 188 -8.01 5.18 -14.80
CA GLY A 188 -9.34 5.06 -15.40
C GLY A 188 -10.31 4.27 -14.53
N VAL A 189 -9.86 3.15 -13.95
CA VAL A 189 -10.68 2.36 -13.01
C VAL A 189 -11.00 3.13 -11.74
N VAL A 190 -10.02 3.82 -11.16
CA VAL A 190 -10.27 4.69 -10.00
C VAL A 190 -11.28 5.79 -10.36
N CYS A 191 -11.15 6.42 -11.52
CA CYS A 191 -12.06 7.44 -12.01
C CYS A 191 -13.49 6.90 -12.18
N SER A 192 -13.68 5.68 -12.70
CA SER A 192 -15.01 5.09 -12.88
C SER A 192 -15.69 4.74 -11.55
N LEU A 193 -14.90 4.42 -10.51
CA LEU A 193 -15.40 4.03 -9.19
C LEU A 193 -15.53 5.20 -8.20
N ALA A 194 -14.76 6.27 -8.38
CA ALA A 194 -14.79 7.44 -7.50
C ALA A 194 -16.09 8.23 -7.67
N ARG A 195 -17.07 7.94 -6.80
CA ARG A 195 -18.35 8.67 -6.74
C ARG A 195 -18.27 9.97 -5.94
N VAL A 196 -17.34 10.04 -4.99
CA VAL A 196 -17.14 11.19 -4.09
C VAL A 196 -15.70 11.70 -4.25
N ASN A 197 -15.50 13.01 -4.32
CA ASN A 197 -14.23 13.67 -4.66
C ASN A 197 -13.61 13.14 -5.96
N ARG A 198 -14.44 12.85 -6.98
CA ARG A 198 -13.96 12.45 -8.31
C ARG A 198 -12.90 13.47 -8.76
N PRO A 199 -11.66 13.04 -9.05
CA PRO A 199 -10.62 13.96 -9.49
C PRO A 199 -11.06 14.73 -10.73
N SER A 200 -10.70 16.01 -10.84
CA SER A 200 -10.94 16.81 -12.06
C SER A 200 -10.17 16.32 -13.29
N THR A 201 -9.22 15.41 -13.07
CA THR A 201 -8.45 14.73 -14.11
C THR A 201 -9.12 13.43 -14.56
N CYS A 202 -10.24 13.08 -13.93
CA CYS A 202 -11.27 12.18 -14.40
C CYS A 202 -12.40 13.00 -15.05
#